data_AF-A0A9W9LNK4-F1
#
_entry.id   AF-A0A9W9LNK4-F1
#
_cell.length_a   1.000
_cell.length_b   1.000
_cell.length_c   1.000
_cell.angle_alpha   90.00
_cell.angle_beta   90.00
_cell.angle_gamma   90.00
#
_symmetry.space_group_name_H-M   'P 1'
#
loop_
_entity.id
_entity.type
_entity.pdbx_description
1 polymer ?
#
loop_
_entity_poly.entity_id
_entity_poly.type
_entity_poly.pdbx_seq_one_letter_code
_entity_poly.pdbx_strand_id
1 'polypeptide(L)'
;MARGRVYVPSLDSPSKQLIHDLARDLENVKLFNAELKKVHAYERKAFYDNLDRIDREREALHTAALDEAAAFHDRVREEAEATLREHNRAEEEERARKEEATRKERERIEREKRERAEKLRREQEEAARIEAEREAERKAKEEAAKKAAEEAEQARKAAQEERERQERQERERVEAAQRKKEEDARKAQQAAEQKAQTQQQQKIGAGSLSPEEVRIHDRYVELHKTLKQMREWLRGVGKDNPPVKQAMGDMRRSIKKCVGQLRDGKGVNKAQEISQEEHKVPAMLIYGLNIFSKALISALITEASINPAHAEPIGIVAAQIFSMEAFMFKGIPMGDILLAKYHVICPALWGFTGNDKTESGRRALGWWREDAGGPFVSEQAHMDRMTALGAGFSALTLRNFGKTQRRNPFPNTMFWTSLQRILSIPPAEMQDTQISLLHAMLRGSSERILDFFGHIGLALMRMAIIDLPAALPRQTMTVNQLKLLKETYARDRNVLL
;
A
#
# COMPACT_ATOMS: atom_id res chain seq x y z
N MET A 1 1.86 96.41 56.00
CA MET A 1 1.21 95.77 54.83
C MET A 1 2.02 94.54 54.44
N ALA A 2 1.55 93.34 54.77
CA ALA A 2 2.26 92.08 54.51
C ALA A 2 1.88 91.52 53.13
N ARG A 3 2.90 91.14 52.34
CA ARG A 3 2.77 90.52 51.01
C ARG A 3 2.32 89.06 51.15
N GLY A 4 1.19 88.70 50.56
CA GLY A 4 0.72 87.31 50.46
C GLY A 4 1.57 86.51 49.46
N ARG A 5 2.15 85.41 49.93
CA ARG A 5 2.81 84.40 49.07
C ARG A 5 1.76 83.65 48.26
N VAL A 6 1.97 83.60 46.95
CA VAL A 6 1.32 82.65 46.05
C VAL A 6 1.86 81.25 46.37
N TYR A 7 0.98 80.34 46.76
CA TYR A 7 1.29 78.91 46.86
C TYR A 7 0.74 78.21 45.63
N VAL A 8 1.62 77.81 44.72
CA VAL A 8 1.31 76.84 43.65
C VAL A 8 1.82 75.49 44.13
N PRO A 9 0.99 74.44 44.27
CA PRO A 9 1.45 73.13 44.68
C PRO A 9 2.40 72.54 43.62
N SER A 10 3.54 71.99 44.07
CA SER A 10 4.38 71.14 43.23
C SER A 10 3.64 69.82 42.98
N LEU A 11 3.51 69.43 41.70
CA LEU A 11 2.89 68.19 41.27
C LEU A 11 3.94 67.33 40.55
N ASP A 12 4.94 66.85 41.28
CA ASP A 12 5.61 65.60 40.92
C ASP A 12 4.79 64.44 41.48
N SER A 13 3.83 63.99 40.68
CA SER A 13 2.99 62.83 41.00
C SER A 13 3.61 61.56 40.41
N PRO A 14 3.80 60.49 41.21
CA PRO A 14 4.21 59.15 40.77
C PRO A 14 3.43 58.62 39.56
N SER A 15 2.21 59.12 39.34
CA SER A 15 1.37 58.76 38.20
C SER A 15 1.94 59.23 36.85
N LYS A 16 2.64 60.36 36.77
CA LYS A 16 3.27 60.83 35.52
C LYS A 16 4.48 59.96 35.13
N GLN A 17 5.23 59.52 36.13
CA GLN A 17 6.39 58.65 35.95
C GLN A 17 5.95 57.26 35.48
N LEU A 18 4.86 56.74 36.05
CA LEU A 18 4.24 55.48 35.62
C LEU A 18 3.75 55.52 34.16
N ILE A 19 3.17 56.64 33.73
CA ILE A 19 2.72 56.84 32.34
C ILE A 19 3.92 56.91 31.37
N HIS A 20 5.01 57.57 31.79
CA HIS A 20 6.22 57.65 30.98
C HIS A 20 6.93 56.30 30.85
N ASP A 21 7.01 55.52 31.93
CA ASP A 21 7.61 54.18 31.90
C ASP A 21 6.73 53.20 31.08
N LEU A 22 5.41 53.28 31.21
CA LEU A 22 4.48 52.50 30.39
C LEU A 22 4.60 52.85 28.89
N ALA A 23 4.78 54.13 28.55
CA ALA A 23 4.99 54.55 27.16
C ALA A 23 6.30 53.99 26.59
N ARG A 24 7.38 54.00 27.39
CA ARG A 24 8.69 53.44 27.02
C ARG A 24 8.62 51.92 26.84
N ASP A 25 7.90 51.22 27.72
CA ASP A 25 7.71 49.77 27.63
C ASP A 25 6.89 49.39 26.39
N LEU A 26 5.85 50.15 26.06
CA LEU A 26 5.06 49.95 24.84
C LEU A 26 5.87 50.20 23.56
N GLU A 27 6.80 51.16 23.57
CA GLU A 27 7.69 51.43 22.45
C GLU A 27 8.73 50.31 22.26
N ASN A 28 9.30 49.80 23.35
CA ASN A 28 10.18 48.63 23.33
C ASN A 28 9.47 47.38 22.80
N VAL A 29 8.20 47.17 23.18
CA VAL A 29 7.37 46.07 22.68
C VAL A 29 7.11 46.22 21.16
N LYS A 30 6.92 47.44 20.65
CA LYS A 30 6.78 47.66 19.20
C LYS A 30 8.07 47.35 18.45
N LEU A 31 9.22 47.74 19.00
CA LEU A 31 10.53 47.50 18.39
C LEU A 31 10.84 45.99 18.35
N PHE A 32 10.62 45.29 19.47
CA PHE A 32 10.77 43.84 19.56
C PHE A 32 9.87 43.10 18.56
N ASN A 33 8.61 43.51 18.43
CA ASN A 33 7.69 42.93 17.44
C ASN A 33 8.16 43.15 15.98
N ALA A 34 8.77 44.31 15.70
CA ALA A 34 9.30 44.59 14.37
C ALA A 34 10.53 43.74 14.04
N GLU A 35 11.43 43.51 15.01
CA GLU A 35 12.58 42.63 14.86
C GLU A 35 12.16 41.17 14.73
N LEU A 36 11.19 40.72 15.53
CA LEU A 36 10.64 39.36 15.47
C LEU A 36 10.06 39.06 14.07
N LYS A 37 9.33 40.03 13.48
CA LYS A 37 8.83 39.92 12.09
C LYS A 37 9.96 39.73 11.07
N LYS A 38 11.09 40.43 11.23
CA LYS A 38 12.26 40.29 10.35
C LYS A 38 12.93 38.93 10.51
N VAL A 39 13.09 38.46 11.75
CA VAL A 39 13.64 37.13 12.03
C VAL A 39 12.76 36.05 11.41
N HIS A 40 11.43 36.14 11.55
CA HIS A 40 10.52 35.18 10.92
C HIS A 40 10.55 35.22 9.39
N ALA A 41 10.74 36.40 8.78
CA ALA A 41 10.90 36.51 7.33
C ALA A 41 12.22 35.84 6.87
N TYR A 42 13.31 36.02 7.63
CA TYR A 42 14.59 35.39 7.35
C TYR A 42 14.53 33.86 7.55
N GLU A 43 13.95 33.38 8.65
CA GLU A 43 13.74 31.95 8.90
C GLU A 43 12.89 31.31 7.81
N ARG A 44 11.82 31.99 7.37
CA ARG A 44 10.95 31.53 6.29
C ARG A 44 11.74 31.39 4.99
N LYS A 45 12.53 32.40 4.62
CA LYS A 45 13.38 32.37 3.43
C LYS A 45 14.38 31.23 3.49
N ALA A 46 15.15 31.12 4.58
CA ALA A 46 16.14 30.07 4.77
C ALA A 46 15.52 28.65 4.72
N PHE A 47 14.30 28.50 5.23
CA PHE A 47 13.59 27.22 5.18
C PHE A 47 13.19 26.84 3.74
N TYR A 48 12.61 27.76 2.97
CA TYR A 48 12.26 27.51 1.57
C TYR A 48 13.51 27.27 0.72
N ASP A 49 14.58 28.05 0.92
CA ASP A 49 15.86 27.85 0.23
C ASP A 49 16.42 26.43 0.48
N ASN A 50 16.27 25.90 1.70
CA ASN A 50 16.69 24.54 2.01
C ASN A 50 15.77 23.46 1.41
N LEU A 51 14.45 23.70 1.32
CA LEU A 51 13.54 22.79 0.61
C LEU A 51 13.88 22.74 -0.88
N ASP A 52 14.04 23.90 -1.52
CA ASP A 52 14.39 24.01 -2.94
C ASP A 52 15.75 23.36 -3.23
N ARG A 53 16.67 23.36 -2.26
CA ARG A 53 17.94 22.62 -2.35
C ARG A 53 17.71 21.10 -2.34
N ILE A 54 16.92 20.60 -1.39
CA ILE A 54 16.62 19.16 -1.27
C ILE A 54 15.87 18.66 -2.51
N ASP A 55 14.92 19.42 -3.02
CA ASP A 55 14.16 19.05 -4.20
C ASP A 55 15.05 19.00 -5.45
N ARG A 56 15.96 19.97 -5.63
CA ARG A 56 16.98 19.94 -6.69
C ARG A 56 17.93 18.75 -6.58
N GLU A 57 18.38 18.41 -5.37
CA GLU A 57 19.25 17.25 -5.13
C GLU A 57 18.52 15.94 -5.50
N ARG A 58 17.23 15.81 -5.15
CA ARG A 58 16.42 14.64 -5.50
C ARG A 58 16.11 14.56 -6.99
N GLU A 59 15.79 15.68 -7.62
CA GLU A 59 15.56 15.77 -9.05
C GLU A 59 16.80 15.33 -9.84
N ALA A 60 17.99 15.79 -9.41
CA ALA A 60 19.25 15.36 -10.02
C ALA A 60 19.48 13.84 -9.89
N LEU A 61 19.19 13.25 -8.72
CA LEU A 61 19.28 11.80 -8.53
C LEU A 61 18.29 11.03 -9.40
N HIS A 62 17.05 11.48 -9.51
CA HIS A 62 16.03 10.83 -10.33
C HIS A 62 16.37 10.93 -11.82
N THR A 63 16.87 12.09 -12.25
CA THR A 63 17.28 12.30 -13.65
C THR A 63 18.46 11.41 -14.00
N ALA A 64 19.47 11.33 -13.13
CA ALA A 64 20.60 10.42 -13.32
C ALA A 64 20.17 8.94 -13.39
N ALA A 65 19.21 8.52 -12.57
CA ALA A 65 18.68 7.15 -12.63
C ALA A 65 17.89 6.88 -13.93
N LEU A 66 17.18 7.87 -14.46
CA LEU A 66 16.51 7.76 -15.76
C LEU A 66 17.52 7.67 -16.91
N ASP A 67 18.59 8.47 -16.85
CA ASP A 67 19.67 8.43 -17.84
C ASP A 67 20.41 7.08 -17.81
N GLU A 68 20.67 6.53 -16.62
CA GLU A 68 21.28 5.20 -16.48
C GLU A 68 20.38 4.09 -17.02
N ALA A 69 19.07 4.16 -16.75
CA ALA A 69 18.09 3.21 -17.28
C ALA A 69 17.98 3.31 -18.82
N ALA A 70 18.00 4.53 -19.36
CA ALA A 70 18.01 4.77 -20.80
C ALA A 70 19.28 4.19 -21.45
N ALA A 71 20.46 4.43 -20.87
CA ALA A 71 21.72 3.87 -21.33
C ALA A 71 21.75 2.33 -21.26
N PHE A 72 21.12 1.74 -20.23
CA PHE A 72 20.96 0.29 -20.17
C PHE A 72 20.06 -0.24 -21.30
N HIS A 73 18.91 0.40 -21.56
CA HIS A 73 18.05 0.02 -22.67
C HIS A 73 18.73 0.16 -24.04
N ASP A 74 19.51 1.22 -24.24
CA ASP A 74 20.26 1.41 -25.49
C ASP A 74 21.32 0.30 -25.68
N ARG A 75 22.06 -0.08 -24.63
CA ARG A 75 23.00 -1.20 -24.68
C ARG A 75 22.32 -2.52 -25.04
N VAL A 76 21.19 -2.83 -24.40
CA VAL A 76 20.41 -4.05 -24.69
C VAL A 76 19.90 -4.03 -26.13
N ARG A 77 19.46 -2.87 -26.64
CA ARG A 77 19.07 -2.72 -28.05
C ARG A 77 20.24 -2.96 -28.99
N GLU A 78 21.40 -2.37 -28.71
CA GLU A 78 22.61 -2.56 -29.53
C GLU A 78 23.08 -4.03 -29.56
N GLU A 79 23.05 -4.72 -28.42
CA GLU A 79 23.35 -6.16 -28.33
C GLU A 79 22.36 -7.00 -29.13
N ALA A 80 21.06 -6.69 -29.04
CA ALA A 80 20.02 -7.36 -29.80
C ALA A 80 20.18 -7.11 -31.32
N GLU A 81 20.50 -5.88 -31.73
CA GLU A 81 20.77 -5.55 -33.13
C GLU A 81 22.03 -6.24 -33.65
N ALA A 82 23.10 -6.33 -32.85
CA ALA A 82 24.32 -7.04 -33.22
C ALA A 82 24.05 -8.52 -33.44
N THR A 83 23.32 -9.15 -32.50
CA THR A 83 22.94 -10.56 -32.60
C THR A 83 22.06 -10.82 -33.83
N LEU A 84 21.11 -9.92 -34.12
CA LEU A 84 20.27 -10.00 -35.31
C LEU A 84 21.10 -9.87 -36.60
N ARG A 85 22.07 -8.94 -36.63
CA ARG A 85 22.98 -8.77 -37.78
C ARG A 85 23.84 -10.00 -38.01
N GLU A 86 24.35 -10.63 -36.95
CA GLU A 86 25.10 -11.88 -37.04
C GLU A 86 24.24 -13.03 -37.55
N HIS A 87 23.02 -13.17 -37.04
CA HIS A 87 22.06 -14.16 -37.53
C HIS A 87 21.76 -13.97 -39.02
N ASN A 88 21.52 -12.72 -39.46
CA ASN A 88 21.24 -12.42 -40.87
C ASN A 88 22.45 -12.72 -41.77
N ARG A 89 23.68 -12.42 -41.33
CA ARG A 89 24.89 -12.79 -42.07
C ARG A 89 25.04 -14.30 -42.18
N ALA A 90 24.79 -15.04 -41.11
CA ALA A 90 24.83 -16.49 -41.12
C ALA A 90 23.78 -17.08 -42.09
N GLU A 91 22.56 -16.52 -42.11
CA GLU A 91 21.54 -16.91 -43.09
C GLU A 91 21.96 -16.59 -44.53
N GLU A 92 22.53 -15.42 -44.79
CA GLU A 92 23.00 -15.04 -46.13
C GLU A 92 24.15 -15.93 -46.60
N GLU A 93 25.11 -16.25 -45.73
CA GLU A 93 26.17 -17.21 -46.04
C GLU A 93 25.63 -18.61 -46.32
N GLU A 94 24.63 -19.07 -45.54
CA GLU A 94 24.00 -20.36 -45.77
C GLU A 94 23.25 -20.40 -47.11
N ARG A 95 22.54 -19.31 -47.45
CA ARG A 95 21.87 -19.15 -48.75
C ARG A 95 22.90 -19.16 -49.88
N ALA A 96 24.00 -18.42 -49.75
CA ALA A 96 25.07 -18.38 -50.75
C ALA A 96 25.73 -19.76 -50.94
N ARG A 97 25.98 -20.50 -49.85
CA ARG A 97 26.50 -21.88 -49.92
C ARG A 97 25.53 -22.83 -50.62
N LYS A 98 24.23 -22.71 -50.33
CA LYS A 98 23.18 -23.48 -51.02
C LYS A 98 23.14 -23.13 -52.50
N GLU A 99 23.14 -21.85 -52.86
CA GLU A 99 23.15 -21.39 -54.24
C GLU A 99 24.40 -21.84 -54.99
N GLU A 100 25.59 -21.71 -54.41
CA GLU A 100 26.84 -22.18 -55.00
C GLU A 100 26.86 -23.70 -55.16
N ALA A 101 26.37 -24.46 -54.18
CA ALA A 101 26.22 -25.90 -54.29
C ALA A 101 25.25 -26.29 -55.42
N THR A 102 24.09 -25.61 -55.53
CA THR A 102 23.17 -25.85 -56.66
C THR A 102 23.77 -25.47 -58.00
N ARG A 103 24.61 -24.42 -58.07
CA ARG A 103 25.31 -24.03 -59.30
C ARG A 103 26.34 -25.08 -59.70
N LYS A 104 27.19 -25.52 -58.76
CA LYS A 104 28.18 -26.58 -59.00
C LYS A 104 27.52 -27.90 -59.40
N GLU A 105 26.38 -28.24 -58.80
CA GLU A 105 25.66 -29.45 -59.17
C GLU A 105 25.04 -29.35 -60.57
N ARG A 106 24.49 -28.18 -60.94
CA ARG A 106 24.03 -27.92 -62.32
C ARG A 106 25.17 -28.02 -63.32
N GLU A 107 26.33 -27.44 -63.02
CA GLU A 107 27.53 -27.52 -63.87
C GLU A 107 28.04 -28.96 -63.99
N ARG A 108 28.02 -29.75 -62.91
CA ARG A 108 28.36 -31.19 -62.95
C ARG A 108 27.39 -31.97 -63.81
N ILE A 109 26.08 -31.76 -63.66
CA ILE A 109 25.05 -32.42 -64.47
C ILE A 109 25.21 -32.03 -65.95
N GLU A 110 25.52 -30.77 -66.25
CA GLU A 110 25.73 -30.32 -67.62
C GLU A 110 27.01 -30.90 -68.21
N ARG A 111 28.10 -30.96 -67.43
CA ARG A 111 29.36 -31.60 -67.83
C ARG A 111 29.17 -33.10 -68.07
N GLU A 112 28.50 -33.81 -67.17
CA GLU A 112 28.15 -35.22 -67.39
C GLU A 112 27.27 -35.40 -68.64
N LYS A 113 26.30 -34.51 -68.88
CA LYS A 113 25.48 -34.57 -70.10
C LYS A 113 26.32 -34.34 -71.36
N ARG A 114 27.26 -33.39 -71.34
CA ARG A 114 28.18 -33.13 -72.45
C ARG A 114 29.12 -34.30 -72.69
N GLU A 115 29.71 -34.85 -71.64
CA GLU A 115 30.58 -36.04 -71.71
C GLU A 115 29.81 -37.27 -72.16
N ARG A 116 28.57 -37.49 -71.69
CA ARG A 116 27.69 -38.56 -72.19
C ARG A 116 27.27 -38.35 -73.63
N ALA A 117 27.00 -37.12 -74.06
CA ALA A 117 26.65 -36.81 -75.45
C ALA A 117 27.85 -36.94 -76.39
N GLU A 118 29.04 -36.54 -75.96
CA GLU A 118 30.29 -36.72 -76.70
C GLU A 118 30.68 -38.20 -76.76
N LYS A 119 30.53 -38.93 -75.64
CA LYS A 119 30.73 -40.37 -75.60
C LYS A 119 29.72 -41.09 -76.49
N LEU A 120 28.45 -40.69 -76.49
CA LEU A 120 27.44 -41.24 -77.40
C LEU A 120 27.75 -40.91 -78.86
N ARG A 121 28.26 -39.71 -79.17
CA ARG A 121 28.73 -39.36 -80.52
C ARG A 121 29.93 -40.19 -80.94
N ARG A 122 30.92 -40.38 -80.06
CA ARG A 122 32.08 -41.24 -80.31
C ARG A 122 31.67 -42.69 -80.43
N GLU A 123 30.77 -43.19 -79.59
CA GLU A 123 30.19 -44.53 -79.69
C GLU A 123 29.34 -44.67 -80.96
N GLN A 124 28.68 -43.63 -81.47
CA GLN A 124 27.96 -43.66 -82.76
C GLN A 124 28.90 -43.61 -83.96
N GLU A 125 29.94 -42.79 -83.93
CA GLU A 125 30.98 -42.73 -84.97
C GLU A 125 31.81 -44.02 -84.98
N GLU A 126 32.17 -44.53 -83.80
CA GLU A 126 32.88 -45.78 -83.62
C GLU A 126 31.96 -46.96 -83.92
N ALA A 127 30.68 -46.95 -83.55
CA ALA A 127 29.71 -47.95 -84.00
C ALA A 127 29.47 -47.89 -85.51
N ALA A 128 29.50 -46.72 -86.16
CA ALA A 128 29.42 -46.63 -87.62
C ALA A 128 30.69 -47.15 -88.30
N ARG A 129 31.88 -46.87 -87.73
CA ARG A 129 33.16 -47.46 -88.18
C ARG A 129 33.21 -48.96 -87.92
N ILE A 130 32.73 -49.40 -86.75
CA ILE A 130 32.64 -50.79 -86.33
C ILE A 130 31.49 -51.50 -87.05
N GLU A 131 30.44 -50.85 -87.55
CA GLU A 131 29.41 -51.49 -88.38
C GLU A 131 29.92 -51.66 -89.80
N ALA A 132 30.69 -50.69 -90.32
CA ALA A 132 31.45 -50.86 -91.56
C ALA A 132 32.57 -51.92 -91.42
N GLU A 133 33.24 -51.97 -90.27
CA GLU A 133 34.30 -52.95 -89.97
C GLU A 133 33.72 -54.30 -89.55
N ARG A 134 32.55 -54.39 -88.89
CA ARG A 134 31.79 -55.62 -88.58
C ARG A 134 31.02 -56.11 -89.78
N GLU A 135 30.72 -55.32 -90.80
CA GLU A 135 30.30 -55.90 -92.08
C GLU A 135 31.49 -56.61 -92.76
N ALA A 136 32.72 -56.11 -92.54
CA ALA A 136 33.98 -56.74 -92.95
C ALA A 136 34.45 -57.87 -92.00
N GLU A 137 34.10 -57.80 -90.71
CA GLU A 137 34.60 -58.65 -89.62
C GLU A 137 33.54 -59.65 -89.12
N ARG A 138 32.24 -59.48 -89.41
CA ARG A 138 31.20 -60.55 -89.32
C ARG A 138 31.49 -61.66 -90.33
N LYS A 139 32.37 -61.40 -91.32
CA LYS A 139 33.00 -62.41 -92.18
C LYS A 139 34.26 -63.04 -91.58
N ALA A 140 34.81 -62.51 -90.48
CA ALA A 140 36.09 -62.93 -89.88
C ALA A 140 35.99 -63.36 -88.40
N LYS A 141 34.92 -63.00 -87.66
CA LYS A 141 34.71 -63.27 -86.23
C LYS A 141 33.50 -64.17 -85.94
N GLU A 142 33.03 -64.94 -86.92
CA GLU A 142 32.45 -66.26 -86.64
C GLU A 142 33.55 -67.24 -86.15
N GLU A 143 34.82 -66.93 -86.46
CA GLU A 143 35.99 -67.76 -86.18
C GLU A 143 36.66 -67.48 -84.82
N ALA A 144 36.51 -66.27 -84.28
CA ALA A 144 36.94 -65.92 -82.93
C ALA A 144 35.83 -66.17 -81.90
N ALA A 145 35.08 -67.25 -82.14
CA ALA A 145 34.32 -67.92 -81.13
C ALA A 145 35.10 -68.03 -79.81
N LYS A 146 34.38 -68.33 -78.75
CA LYS A 146 34.89 -69.34 -77.80
C LYS A 146 36.18 -69.00 -77.03
N LYS A 147 36.58 -67.74 -76.86
CA LYS A 147 37.74 -67.39 -76.01
C LYS A 147 37.56 -66.07 -75.27
N ALA A 148 36.67 -66.07 -74.29
CA ALA A 148 36.60 -65.17 -73.14
C ALA A 148 35.17 -65.34 -72.61
N ALA A 149 34.83 -66.46 -71.98
CA ALA A 149 35.21 -66.70 -70.59
C ALA A 149 34.77 -65.47 -69.76
N GLU A 150 33.71 -65.61 -68.99
CA GLU A 150 33.92 -66.02 -67.60
C GLU A 150 34.91 -65.05 -66.95
N GLU A 151 34.40 -63.93 -66.46
CA GLU A 151 34.94 -63.17 -65.34
C GLU A 151 33.93 -62.04 -65.09
N ALA A 152 32.75 -62.42 -64.63
CA ALA A 152 32.49 -62.57 -63.20
C ALA A 152 32.31 -61.21 -62.52
N GLU A 153 31.24 -61.22 -61.73
CA GLU A 153 31.15 -60.49 -60.48
C GLU A 153 30.76 -59.01 -60.61
N GLN A 154 29.46 -58.75 -60.71
CA GLN A 154 28.58 -58.61 -59.54
C GLN A 154 29.00 -57.51 -58.56
N ALA A 155 28.02 -56.65 -58.32
CA ALA A 155 27.66 -56.16 -57.01
C ALA A 155 28.66 -55.21 -56.32
N ARG A 156 28.33 -53.92 -56.35
CA ARG A 156 27.81 -53.20 -55.17
C ARG A 156 27.78 -51.70 -55.46
N LYS A 157 26.60 -51.10 -55.33
CA LYS A 157 26.35 -49.88 -54.52
C LYS A 157 24.94 -49.35 -54.78
N ALA A 158 23.95 -50.09 -54.26
CA ALA A 158 22.58 -49.63 -54.02
C ALA A 158 22.33 -49.49 -52.50
N ALA A 159 23.29 -48.90 -51.78
CA ALA A 159 23.27 -48.89 -50.31
C ALA A 159 23.71 -47.53 -49.74
N GLN A 160 23.10 -46.44 -50.22
CA GLN A 160 23.41 -45.10 -49.69
C GLN A 160 22.23 -44.11 -49.64
N GLU A 161 20.97 -44.57 -49.70
CA GLU A 161 19.79 -43.66 -49.59
C GLU A 161 18.99 -43.80 -48.28
N GLU A 162 19.31 -44.77 -47.41
CA GLU A 162 18.53 -45.00 -46.17
C GLU A 162 18.99 -44.13 -44.98
N ARG A 163 20.17 -43.47 -45.06
CA ARG A 163 20.80 -42.83 -43.88
C ARG A 163 20.40 -41.38 -43.61
N GLU A 164 19.77 -40.66 -44.53
CA GLU A 164 19.54 -39.21 -44.37
C GLU A 164 18.15 -38.82 -43.84
N ARG A 165 17.24 -39.79 -43.65
CA ARG A 165 15.88 -39.50 -43.16
C ARG A 165 15.73 -39.50 -41.64
N GLN A 166 16.71 -40.03 -40.90
CA GLN A 166 16.60 -40.24 -39.46
C GLN A 166 17.06 -39.05 -38.61
N GLU A 167 17.89 -38.14 -39.11
CA GLU A 167 18.45 -37.04 -38.29
C GLU A 167 17.54 -35.80 -38.13
N ARG A 168 16.49 -35.67 -38.95
CA ARG A 168 15.65 -34.44 -38.97
C ARG A 168 14.52 -34.45 -37.94
N GLN A 169 14.07 -35.61 -37.49
CA GLN A 169 12.95 -35.75 -36.53
C GLN A 169 13.36 -35.57 -35.06
N GLU A 170 14.66 -35.61 -34.74
CA GLU A 170 15.14 -35.58 -33.35
C GLU A 170 15.39 -34.14 -32.85
N ARG A 171 15.73 -33.19 -33.74
CA ARG A 171 15.96 -31.78 -33.37
C ARG A 171 14.70 -31.01 -33.00
N GLU A 172 13.56 -31.25 -33.65
CA GLU A 172 12.31 -30.54 -33.35
C GLU A 172 11.67 -30.93 -32.00
N ARG A 173 11.95 -32.13 -31.48
CA ARG A 173 11.42 -32.58 -30.17
C ARG A 173 12.15 -31.96 -28.97
N VAL A 174 13.40 -31.54 -29.13
CA VAL A 174 14.21 -31.01 -28.03
C VAL A 174 13.89 -29.53 -27.75
N GLU A 175 13.67 -28.72 -28.78
CA GLU A 175 13.39 -27.28 -28.62
C GLU A 175 11.98 -27.00 -28.05
N ALA A 176 10.98 -27.80 -28.43
CA ALA A 176 9.62 -27.67 -27.91
C ALA A 176 9.51 -28.04 -26.41
N ALA A 177 10.41 -28.89 -25.90
CA ALA A 177 10.45 -29.31 -24.50
C ALA A 177 11.12 -28.28 -23.58
N GLN A 178 12.01 -27.43 -24.10
CA GLN A 178 12.68 -26.38 -23.33
C GLN A 178 11.78 -25.16 -23.08
N ARG A 179 11.04 -24.69 -24.09
CA ARG A 179 10.14 -23.52 -23.95
C ARG A 179 9.01 -23.73 -22.94
N LYS A 180 8.51 -24.96 -22.83
CA LYS A 180 7.45 -25.30 -21.86
C LYS A 180 7.94 -25.32 -20.40
N LYS A 181 9.21 -25.69 -20.18
CA LYS A 181 9.81 -25.71 -18.83
C LYS A 181 10.10 -24.31 -18.28
N GLU A 182 10.45 -23.34 -19.13
CA GLU A 182 10.69 -21.96 -18.70
C GLU A 182 9.38 -21.21 -18.36
N GLU A 183 8.31 -21.44 -19.11
CA GLU A 183 7.01 -20.81 -18.83
C GLU A 183 6.37 -21.34 -17.53
N ASP A 184 6.48 -22.65 -17.28
CA ASP A 184 6.00 -23.28 -16.05
C ASP A 184 6.83 -22.86 -14.82
N ALA A 185 8.15 -22.65 -14.98
CA ALA A 185 9.02 -22.16 -13.91
C ALA A 185 8.70 -20.71 -13.51
N ARG A 186 8.40 -19.83 -14.48
CA ARG A 186 8.04 -18.43 -14.22
C ARG A 186 6.68 -18.28 -13.54
N LYS A 187 5.69 -19.09 -13.95
CA LYS A 187 4.38 -19.16 -13.28
C LYS A 187 4.48 -19.76 -11.88
N ALA A 188 5.37 -20.74 -11.68
CA ALA A 188 5.62 -21.32 -10.36
C ALA A 188 6.30 -20.34 -9.40
N GLN A 189 7.26 -19.51 -9.87
CA GLN A 189 7.88 -18.45 -9.06
C GLN A 189 6.88 -17.36 -8.65
N GLN A 190 6.06 -16.86 -9.57
CA GLN A 190 5.03 -15.86 -9.25
C GLN A 190 3.96 -16.41 -8.30
N ALA A 191 3.56 -17.67 -8.47
CA ALA A 191 2.64 -18.34 -7.54
C ALA A 191 3.27 -18.63 -6.17
N ALA A 192 4.59 -18.89 -6.11
CA ALA A 192 5.32 -19.08 -4.87
C ALA A 192 5.50 -17.76 -4.10
N GLU A 193 5.80 -16.66 -4.78
CA GLU A 193 5.89 -15.32 -4.18
C GLU A 193 4.53 -14.83 -3.68
N GLN A 194 3.45 -15.03 -4.44
CA GLN A 194 2.09 -14.74 -3.98
C GLN A 194 1.69 -15.62 -2.79
N LYS A 195 2.03 -16.91 -2.80
CA LYS A 195 1.77 -17.80 -1.65
C LYS A 195 2.60 -17.42 -0.42
N ALA A 196 3.85 -16.99 -0.60
CA ALA A 196 4.70 -16.53 0.49
C ALA A 196 4.18 -15.21 1.11
N GLN A 197 3.75 -14.25 0.27
CA GLN A 197 3.12 -13.01 0.73
C GLN A 197 1.77 -13.28 1.43
N THR A 198 0.95 -14.19 0.89
CA THR A 198 -0.34 -14.58 1.50
C THR A 198 -0.12 -15.27 2.84
N GLN A 199 0.87 -16.18 2.96
CA GLN A 199 1.22 -16.83 4.22
C GLN A 199 1.77 -15.84 5.26
N GLN A 200 2.50 -14.81 4.81
CA GLN A 200 2.99 -13.75 5.69
C GLN A 200 1.86 -12.80 6.14
N GLN A 201 0.90 -12.48 5.27
CA GLN A 201 -0.30 -11.70 5.60
C GLN A 201 -1.25 -12.46 6.54
N GLN A 202 -1.41 -13.78 6.34
CA GLN A 202 -2.17 -14.65 7.25
C GLN A 202 -1.55 -14.70 8.65
N LYS A 203 -0.22 -14.64 8.77
CA LYS A 203 0.47 -14.59 10.08
C LYS A 203 0.26 -13.28 10.85
N ILE A 204 0.04 -12.17 10.15
CA ILE A 204 -0.18 -10.83 10.73
C ILE A 204 -1.69 -10.55 10.91
N GLY A 205 -2.56 -11.43 10.42
CA GLY A 205 -3.99 -11.25 10.54
C GLY A 205 -4.61 -10.32 9.50
N ALA A 206 -3.92 -10.12 8.38
CA ALA A 206 -4.32 -9.25 7.28
C ALA A 206 -4.76 -10.03 6.03
N GLY A 207 -5.19 -11.29 6.19
CA GLY A 207 -5.40 -12.23 5.08
C GLY A 207 -6.39 -11.78 4.00
N SER A 208 -7.35 -10.93 4.33
CA SER A 208 -8.35 -10.37 3.41
C SER A 208 -8.06 -8.91 3.00
N LEU A 209 -6.99 -8.30 3.50
CA LEU A 209 -6.68 -6.89 3.29
C LEU A 209 -5.74 -6.69 2.11
N SER A 210 -5.97 -5.62 1.35
CA SER A 210 -5.07 -5.24 0.27
C SER A 210 -3.71 -4.74 0.80
N PRO A 211 -2.63 -4.83 0.01
CA PRO A 211 -1.32 -4.30 0.42
C PRO A 211 -1.35 -2.81 0.78
N GLU A 212 -2.21 -2.03 0.13
CA GLU A 212 -2.37 -0.61 0.45
C GLU A 212 -2.98 -0.37 1.83
N GLU A 213 -3.98 -1.16 2.20
CA GLU A 213 -4.64 -1.06 3.51
C GLU A 213 -3.70 -1.43 4.65
N VAL A 214 -2.88 -2.45 4.45
CA VAL A 214 -1.83 -2.83 5.40
C VAL A 214 -0.81 -1.68 5.54
N ARG A 215 -0.36 -1.07 4.43
CA ARG A 215 0.54 0.09 4.47
C ARG A 215 -0.05 1.28 5.21
N ILE A 216 -1.33 1.59 4.99
CA ILE A 216 -2.02 2.68 5.70
C ILE A 216 -2.05 2.38 7.20
N HIS A 217 -2.41 1.15 7.59
CA HIS A 217 -2.39 0.73 8.98
C HIS A 217 -1.00 0.88 9.61
N ASP A 218 0.04 0.38 8.93
CA ASP A 218 1.42 0.46 9.42
C ASP A 218 1.88 1.91 9.60
N ARG A 219 1.48 2.81 8.70
CA ARG A 219 1.76 4.25 8.83
C ARG A 219 1.11 4.85 10.08
N TYR A 220 -0.10 4.44 10.45
CA TYR A 220 -0.72 4.85 11.70
C TYR A 220 -0.04 4.26 12.94
N VAL A 221 0.43 3.01 12.85
CA VAL A 221 1.21 2.37 13.90
C VAL A 221 2.56 3.08 14.09
N GLU A 222 3.21 3.48 13.00
CA GLU A 222 4.43 4.30 13.02
C GLU A 222 4.16 5.67 13.63
N LEU A 223 3.11 6.38 13.18
CA LEU A 223 2.69 7.64 13.77
C LEU A 223 2.48 7.51 15.29
N HIS A 224 1.85 6.42 15.74
CA HIS A 224 1.69 6.16 17.17
C HIS A 224 3.04 5.97 17.90
N LYS A 225 4.03 5.31 17.28
CA LYS A 225 5.40 5.18 17.82
C LYS A 225 6.09 6.54 17.89
N THR A 226 6.03 7.35 16.84
CA THR A 226 6.58 8.72 16.82
C THR A 226 5.95 9.59 17.90
N LEU A 227 4.62 9.51 18.08
CA LEU A 227 3.91 10.18 19.15
C LEU A 227 4.31 9.67 20.55
N LYS A 228 4.77 8.43 20.70
CA LYS A 228 5.36 7.94 21.97
C LYS A 228 6.73 8.55 22.20
N GLN A 229 7.61 8.50 21.20
CA GLN A 229 8.97 9.04 21.27
C GLN A 229 8.96 10.55 21.57
N MET A 230 8.10 11.32 20.88
CA MET A 230 7.93 12.75 21.11
C MET A 230 7.55 13.07 22.56
N ARG A 231 6.69 12.26 23.21
CA ARG A 231 6.34 12.48 24.62
C ARG A 231 7.51 12.22 25.56
N GLU A 232 8.33 11.21 25.25
CA GLU A 232 9.51 10.92 26.07
C GLU A 232 10.56 12.01 25.89
N TRP A 233 10.79 12.45 24.65
CA TRP A 233 11.65 13.58 24.34
C TRP A 233 11.22 14.85 25.07
N LEU A 234 9.94 15.24 25.00
CA LEU A 234 9.41 16.39 25.74
C LEU A 234 9.52 16.23 27.26
N ARG A 235 9.38 15.01 27.78
CA ARG A 235 9.63 14.74 29.20
C ARG A 235 11.10 14.99 29.54
N GLY A 236 12.03 14.61 28.67
CA GLY A 236 13.45 14.93 28.77
C GLY A 236 13.67 16.44 28.83
N VAL A 237 13.15 17.18 27.84
CA VAL A 237 13.23 18.66 27.80
C VAL A 237 12.67 19.30 29.07
N GLY A 238 11.56 18.79 29.60
CA GLY A 238 10.99 19.27 30.86
C GLY A 238 11.86 18.99 32.09
N LYS A 239 12.76 18.00 32.08
CA LYS A 239 13.70 17.83 33.20
C LYS A 239 14.68 18.99 33.27
N ASP A 240 15.10 19.49 32.11
CA ASP A 240 16.10 20.56 31.98
C ASP A 240 15.46 21.97 32.02
N ASN A 241 14.13 22.06 31.81
CA ASN A 241 13.38 23.32 31.80
C ASN A 241 12.15 23.26 32.74
N PRO A 242 12.27 23.75 33.98
CA PRO A 242 11.19 23.70 34.98
C PRO A 242 9.87 24.40 34.55
N PRO A 243 9.90 25.60 33.91
CA PRO A 243 8.69 26.20 33.35
C PRO A 243 7.95 25.30 32.36
N VAL A 244 8.67 24.63 31.44
CA VAL A 244 8.07 23.71 30.47
C VAL A 244 7.46 22.49 31.17
N LYS A 245 8.13 21.94 32.18
CA LYS A 245 7.61 20.82 32.99
C LYS A 245 6.31 21.18 33.70
N GLN A 246 6.25 22.38 34.27
CA GLN A 246 5.04 22.87 34.94
C GLN A 246 3.90 23.02 33.94
N ALA A 247 4.12 23.73 32.83
CA ALA A 247 3.12 23.92 31.78
C ALA A 247 2.60 22.59 31.20
N MET A 248 3.49 21.62 30.94
CA MET A 248 3.11 20.28 30.49
C MET A 248 2.26 19.53 31.53
N GLY A 249 2.63 19.64 32.81
CA GLY A 249 1.91 19.02 33.92
C GLY A 249 0.51 19.60 34.11
N ASP A 250 0.39 20.92 34.09
CA ASP A 250 -0.88 21.65 34.19
C ASP A 250 -1.81 21.33 33.02
N MET A 251 -1.28 21.40 31.79
CA MET A 251 -2.03 21.04 30.58
C MET A 251 -2.56 19.60 30.66
N ARG A 252 -1.71 18.63 31.04
CA ARG A 252 -2.14 17.22 31.16
C ARG A 252 -3.23 17.03 32.22
N ARG A 253 -3.13 17.70 33.37
CA ARG A 253 -4.13 17.61 34.43
C ARG A 253 -5.46 18.24 33.99
N SER A 254 -5.40 19.40 33.38
CA SER A 254 -6.56 20.12 32.86
C SER A 254 -7.32 19.27 31.84
N ILE A 255 -6.62 18.77 30.80
CA ILE A 255 -7.20 17.89 29.78
C ILE A 255 -7.88 16.67 30.38
N LYS A 256 -7.19 15.96 31.30
CA LYS A 256 -7.77 14.77 31.94
C LYS A 256 -9.02 15.07 32.76
N LYS A 257 -9.02 16.20 33.49
CA LYS A 257 -10.16 16.64 34.28
C LYS A 257 -11.35 16.95 33.37
N CYS A 258 -11.15 17.73 32.30
CA CYS A 258 -12.22 18.08 31.36
C CYS A 258 -12.81 16.84 30.68
N VAL A 259 -11.97 15.91 30.21
CA VAL A 259 -12.44 14.69 29.55
C VAL A 259 -13.18 13.77 30.52
N GLY A 260 -12.70 13.60 31.76
CA GLY A 260 -13.38 12.77 32.76
C GLY A 260 -14.65 13.40 33.37
N GLN A 261 -14.97 14.65 33.00
CA GLN A 261 -16.20 15.33 33.41
C GLN A 261 -17.26 15.35 32.31
N LEU A 262 -17.00 14.74 31.16
CA LEU A 262 -17.97 14.64 30.07
C LEU A 262 -19.15 13.77 30.53
N ARG A 263 -20.35 14.34 30.48
CA ARG A 263 -21.61 13.67 30.83
C ARG A 263 -22.66 13.91 29.76
N ASP A 264 -23.69 13.07 29.74
CA ASP A 264 -24.85 13.23 28.86
C ASP A 264 -25.67 14.47 29.22
N GLY A 265 -25.97 15.31 28.22
CA GLY A 265 -26.81 16.51 28.36
C GLY A 265 -26.42 17.66 27.42
N LYS A 266 -27.41 18.23 26.71
CA LYS A 266 -27.22 19.43 25.86
C LYS A 266 -26.81 20.63 26.75
N GLY A 267 -25.66 21.23 26.47
CA GLY A 267 -25.19 22.47 27.12
C GLY A 267 -24.28 22.29 28.34
N VAL A 268 -23.99 21.06 28.77
CA VAL A 268 -23.10 20.77 29.92
C VAL A 268 -21.61 20.92 29.57
N ASN A 269 -21.26 20.70 28.30
CA ASN A 269 -19.87 20.65 27.83
C ASN A 269 -19.48 21.96 27.11
N LYS A 270 -19.09 23.01 27.84
CA LYS A 270 -18.54 24.24 27.25
C LYS A 270 -17.08 24.02 26.86
N ALA A 271 -16.74 24.26 25.59
CA ALA A 271 -15.35 24.26 25.12
C ALA A 271 -14.61 25.48 25.68
N GLN A 272 -13.47 25.26 26.35
CA GLN A 272 -12.55 26.34 26.75
C GLN A 272 -11.63 26.69 25.58
N GLU A 273 -11.53 27.99 25.29
CA GLU A 273 -10.64 28.55 24.27
C GLU A 273 -9.17 28.39 24.69
N ILE A 274 -8.34 27.86 23.79
CA ILE A 274 -6.89 27.85 23.90
C ILE A 274 -6.37 28.88 22.90
N SER A 275 -5.55 29.81 23.39
CA SER A 275 -5.02 30.98 22.66
C SER A 275 -4.23 30.62 21.39
N GLN A 276 -4.40 31.44 20.36
CA GLN A 276 -3.82 31.31 19.03
C GLN A 276 -2.38 31.87 18.95
N GLU A 277 -1.46 31.14 18.32
CA GLU A 277 -0.23 31.67 17.69
C GLU A 277 0.16 30.85 16.44
N GLU A 278 0.76 31.53 15.45
CA GLU A 278 0.96 31.11 14.06
C GLU A 278 2.24 30.29 13.77
N HIS A 279 2.09 29.34 12.84
CA HIS A 279 3.08 28.90 11.81
C HIS A 279 4.38 28.18 12.22
N LYS A 280 4.37 27.43 13.32
CA LYS A 280 4.98 26.09 13.47
C LYS A 280 3.99 25.33 14.35
N VAL A 281 3.56 24.09 14.05
CA VAL A 281 2.69 23.36 14.99
C VAL A 281 3.50 23.21 16.28
N PRO A 282 3.17 23.90 17.38
CA PRO A 282 4.06 23.88 18.54
C PRO A 282 4.15 22.44 19.03
N ALA A 283 5.35 21.94 19.37
CA ALA A 283 5.49 20.58 19.91
C ALA A 283 4.55 20.36 21.10
N MET A 284 4.27 21.43 21.85
CA MET A 284 3.28 21.49 22.92
C MET A 284 1.83 21.27 22.46
N LEU A 285 1.45 21.73 21.27
CA LEU A 285 0.13 21.50 20.70
C LEU A 285 -0.05 20.01 20.33
N ILE A 286 0.91 19.43 19.60
CA ILE A 286 0.87 18.00 19.26
C ILE A 286 0.89 17.15 20.54
N TYR A 287 1.67 17.55 21.54
CA TYR A 287 1.64 16.95 22.86
C TYR A 287 0.27 17.02 23.52
N GLY A 288 -0.36 18.19 23.54
CA GLY A 288 -1.71 18.42 24.05
C GLY A 288 -2.73 17.52 23.38
N LEU A 289 -2.78 17.50 22.05
CA LEU A 289 -3.68 16.64 21.27
C LEU A 289 -3.41 15.15 21.48
N ASN A 290 -2.16 14.75 21.66
CA ASN A 290 -1.78 13.37 21.94
C ASN A 290 -2.24 12.93 23.35
N ILE A 291 -2.12 13.81 24.35
CA ILE A 291 -2.64 13.57 25.71
C ILE A 291 -4.16 13.55 25.71
N PHE A 292 -4.81 14.50 25.03
CA PHE A 292 -6.26 14.55 24.84
C PHE A 292 -6.78 13.27 24.20
N SER A 293 -6.19 12.84 23.09
CA SER A 293 -6.54 11.59 22.43
C SER A 293 -6.37 10.36 23.34
N LYS A 294 -5.34 10.32 24.20
CA LYS A 294 -5.19 9.25 25.19
C LYS A 294 -6.28 9.30 26.25
N ALA A 295 -6.67 10.50 26.69
CA ALA A 295 -7.74 10.67 27.66
C ALA A 295 -9.09 10.25 27.09
N LEU A 296 -9.41 10.61 25.83
CA LEU A 296 -10.62 10.19 25.13
C LEU A 296 -10.74 8.65 25.07
N ILE A 297 -9.68 7.97 24.61
CA ILE A 297 -9.66 6.50 24.57
C ILE A 297 -9.85 5.89 25.96
N SER A 298 -9.18 6.45 26.97
CA SER A 298 -9.31 5.98 28.35
C SER A 298 -10.74 6.15 28.87
N ALA A 299 -11.35 7.33 28.64
CA ALA A 299 -12.72 7.62 29.06
C ALA A 299 -13.72 6.71 28.35
N LEU A 300 -13.56 6.47 27.04
CA LEU A 300 -14.38 5.49 26.32
C LEU A 300 -14.29 4.12 26.97
N ILE A 301 -13.08 3.59 27.16
CA ILE A 301 -12.89 2.25 27.75
C ILE A 301 -13.44 2.18 29.18
N THR A 302 -13.37 3.24 29.97
CA THR A 302 -13.87 3.25 31.35
C THR A 302 -15.38 3.41 31.44
N GLU A 303 -15.98 4.27 30.62
CA GLU A 303 -17.39 4.65 30.75
C GLU A 303 -18.31 3.94 29.77
N ALA A 304 -17.86 3.79 28.52
CA ALA A 304 -18.65 3.21 27.43
C ALA A 304 -18.60 1.67 27.39
N SER A 305 -17.70 1.05 28.16
CA SER A 305 -17.71 -0.40 28.40
C SER A 305 -18.89 -0.81 29.26
N ILE A 306 -19.26 0.04 30.24
CA ILE A 306 -20.40 -0.18 31.13
C ILE A 306 -21.70 0.26 30.43
N ASN A 307 -21.71 1.48 29.89
CA ASN A 307 -22.86 2.02 29.18
C ASN A 307 -22.45 2.62 27.83
N PRO A 308 -22.70 1.90 26.72
CA PRO A 308 -22.33 2.37 25.38
C PRO A 308 -22.87 3.75 25.01
N ALA A 309 -23.95 4.23 25.64
CA ALA A 309 -24.48 5.58 25.40
C ALA A 309 -23.48 6.69 25.77
N HIS A 310 -22.63 6.47 26.79
CA HIS A 310 -21.62 7.44 27.21
C HIS A 310 -20.53 7.70 26.15
N ALA A 311 -20.43 6.85 25.11
CA ALA A 311 -19.58 7.13 23.97
C ALA A 311 -20.01 8.39 23.19
N GLU A 312 -21.29 8.73 23.23
CA GLU A 312 -21.89 9.83 22.47
C GLU A 312 -21.30 11.21 22.85
N PRO A 313 -21.34 11.66 24.12
CA PRO A 313 -20.76 12.94 24.51
C PRO A 313 -19.24 13.01 24.26
N ILE A 314 -18.53 11.88 24.41
CA ILE A 314 -17.09 11.79 24.14
C ILE A 314 -16.83 12.00 22.65
N GLY A 315 -17.61 11.36 21.77
CA GLY A 315 -17.53 11.52 20.32
C GLY A 315 -17.84 12.96 19.87
N ILE A 316 -18.84 13.62 20.47
CA ILE A 316 -19.17 15.03 20.19
C ILE A 316 -17.97 15.92 20.49
N VAL A 317 -17.40 15.82 21.69
CA VAL A 317 -16.31 16.70 22.12
C VAL A 317 -15.04 16.45 21.29
N ALA A 318 -14.74 15.19 20.98
CA ALA A 318 -13.64 14.87 20.08
C ALA A 318 -13.83 15.50 18.69
N ALA A 319 -14.98 15.29 18.05
CA ALA A 319 -15.25 15.87 16.74
C ALA A 319 -15.24 17.41 16.77
N GLN A 320 -15.82 18.01 17.81
CA GLN A 320 -15.82 19.46 17.99
C GLN A 320 -14.41 20.02 18.13
N ILE A 321 -13.58 19.44 19.00
CA ILE A 321 -12.19 19.87 19.21
C ILE A 321 -11.43 19.70 17.90
N PHE A 322 -11.35 18.50 17.33
CA PHE A 322 -10.56 18.28 16.11
C PHE A 322 -11.05 19.07 14.88
N SER A 323 -12.29 19.57 14.88
CA SER A 323 -12.81 20.47 13.84
C SER A 323 -12.41 21.94 13.99
N MET A 324 -11.76 22.33 15.09
CA MET A 324 -11.32 23.71 15.32
C MET A 324 -10.14 24.06 14.41
N GLU A 325 -10.15 25.28 13.86
CA GLU A 325 -9.10 25.78 12.98
C GLU A 325 -7.71 25.77 13.64
N ALA A 326 -7.65 26.05 14.95
CA ALA A 326 -6.42 25.96 15.75
C ALA A 326 -5.76 24.57 15.74
N PHE A 327 -6.52 23.51 15.40
CA PHE A 327 -6.05 22.13 15.35
C PHE A 327 -6.04 21.57 13.93
N MET A 328 -5.96 22.47 12.93
CA MET A 328 -5.72 22.12 11.53
C MET A 328 -4.27 22.40 11.15
N PHE A 329 -3.70 21.50 10.34
CA PHE A 329 -2.41 21.69 9.70
C PHE A 329 -2.61 21.71 8.19
N LYS A 330 -2.25 22.82 7.51
CA LYS A 330 -2.46 22.99 6.07
C LYS A 330 -3.92 22.73 5.63
N GLY A 331 -4.89 23.16 6.45
CA GLY A 331 -6.32 22.93 6.21
C GLY A 331 -6.81 21.48 6.43
N ILE A 332 -5.95 20.61 6.97
CA ILE A 332 -6.28 19.22 7.32
C ILE A 332 -6.39 19.11 8.85
N PRO A 333 -7.53 18.65 9.39
CA PRO A 333 -7.67 18.38 10.82
C PRO A 333 -6.62 17.38 11.33
N MET A 334 -6.04 17.62 12.51
CA MET A 334 -5.07 16.71 13.14
C MET A 334 -5.73 15.48 13.80
N GLY A 335 -6.84 14.98 13.24
CA GLY A 335 -7.59 13.83 13.74
C GLY A 335 -6.80 12.52 13.71
N ASP A 336 -5.78 12.43 12.85
CA ASP A 336 -4.89 11.28 12.72
C ASP A 336 -4.16 10.92 14.03
N ILE A 337 -3.97 11.89 14.93
CA ILE A 337 -3.39 11.66 16.26
C ILE A 337 -4.28 10.74 17.11
N LEU A 338 -5.60 10.87 16.98
CA LEU A 338 -6.58 9.99 17.63
C LEU A 338 -6.68 8.67 16.88
N LEU A 339 -6.77 8.70 15.55
CA LEU A 339 -6.86 7.49 14.71
C LEU A 339 -5.65 6.57 14.90
N ALA A 340 -4.43 7.11 15.04
CA ALA A 340 -3.24 6.34 15.33
C ALA A 340 -3.35 5.47 16.59
N LYS A 341 -4.10 5.93 17.61
CA LYS A 341 -4.36 5.13 18.82
C LYS A 341 -5.35 4.03 18.53
N TYR A 342 -6.41 4.40 17.84
CA TYR A 342 -7.50 3.54 17.39
C TYR A 342 -6.96 2.36 16.57
N HIS A 343 -6.09 2.62 15.59
CA HIS A 343 -5.37 1.61 14.81
C HIS A 343 -4.61 0.60 15.68
N VAL A 344 -3.98 1.05 16.77
CA VAL A 344 -3.17 0.18 17.63
C VAL A 344 -4.02 -0.63 18.62
N ILE A 345 -5.11 -0.04 19.14
CA ILE A 345 -5.91 -0.67 20.21
C ILE A 345 -7.10 -1.46 19.70
N CYS A 346 -7.53 -1.23 18.45
CA CYS A 346 -8.67 -1.91 17.83
C CYS A 346 -8.44 -2.17 16.33
N PRO A 347 -7.36 -2.86 15.92
CA PRO A 347 -7.09 -3.14 14.50
C PRO A 347 -8.27 -3.80 13.76
N ALA A 348 -9.15 -4.50 14.49
CA ALA A 348 -10.38 -5.11 13.99
C ALA A 348 -11.31 -4.12 13.27
N LEU A 349 -11.30 -2.82 13.61
CA LEU A 349 -12.05 -1.78 12.87
C LEU A 349 -11.55 -1.60 11.43
N TRP A 350 -10.34 -2.04 11.13
CA TRP A 350 -9.74 -2.02 9.79
C TRP A 350 -9.69 -3.41 9.15
N GLY A 351 -10.48 -4.37 9.65
CA GLY A 351 -10.61 -5.70 9.04
C GLY A 351 -9.52 -6.70 9.41
N PHE A 352 -8.61 -6.35 10.34
CA PHE A 352 -7.64 -7.31 10.85
C PHE A 352 -8.35 -8.43 11.63
N THR A 353 -7.93 -9.66 11.41
CA THR A 353 -8.47 -10.87 12.02
C THR A 353 -7.36 -11.77 12.54
N GLY A 354 -7.65 -12.75 13.37
CA GLY A 354 -6.64 -13.66 13.87
C GLY A 354 -7.21 -14.69 14.81
N ASN A 355 -6.53 -15.84 14.92
CA ASN A 355 -6.95 -16.88 15.86
C ASN A 355 -6.70 -16.42 17.30
N ASP A 356 -7.78 -16.25 18.07
CA ASP A 356 -7.77 -15.80 19.47
C ASP A 356 -7.09 -16.77 20.44
N LYS A 357 -6.82 -18.02 20.03
CA LYS A 357 -6.02 -18.99 20.79
C LYS A 357 -4.52 -18.80 20.63
N THR A 358 -4.10 -18.02 19.63
CA THR A 358 -2.70 -17.75 19.33
C THR A 358 -2.28 -16.38 19.81
N GLU A 359 -1.02 -16.24 20.24
CA GLU A 359 -0.48 -14.94 20.64
C GLU A 359 -0.44 -13.94 19.48
N SER A 360 -0.11 -14.40 18.27
CA SER A 360 -0.10 -13.57 17.06
C SER A 360 -1.52 -13.08 16.71
N GLY A 361 -2.52 -13.97 16.77
CA GLY A 361 -3.91 -13.59 16.49
C GLY A 361 -4.48 -12.63 17.52
N ARG A 362 -4.20 -12.83 18.83
CA ARG A 362 -4.57 -11.87 19.88
C ARG A 362 -3.95 -10.48 19.64
N ARG A 363 -2.68 -10.42 19.22
CA ARG A 363 -2.02 -9.16 18.86
C ARG A 363 -2.68 -8.50 17.63
N ALA A 364 -2.98 -9.28 16.59
CA ALA A 364 -3.66 -8.80 15.39
C ALA A 364 -5.07 -8.25 15.70
N LEU A 365 -5.77 -8.83 16.68
CA LEU A 365 -7.09 -8.37 17.14
C LEU A 365 -7.02 -7.19 18.14
N GLY A 366 -5.84 -6.73 18.56
CA GLY A 366 -5.70 -5.62 19.51
C GLY A 366 -5.92 -5.99 20.99
N TRP A 367 -5.75 -7.26 21.34
CA TRP A 367 -5.80 -7.69 22.76
C TRP A 367 -4.71 -6.98 23.56
N TRP A 368 -5.10 -6.45 24.73
CA TRP A 368 -4.16 -5.84 25.65
C TRP A 368 -3.49 -6.88 26.53
N ARG A 369 -2.35 -6.46 27.07
CA ARG A 369 -1.69 -7.14 28.18
C ARG A 369 -1.89 -6.31 29.44
N GLU A 370 -1.95 -6.99 30.57
CA GLU A 370 -2.04 -6.35 31.88
C GLU A 370 -0.80 -5.48 32.13
N ASP A 371 0.38 -6.03 31.80
CA ASP A 371 1.67 -5.34 31.88
C ASP A 371 2.52 -5.52 30.61
N ALA A 372 3.58 -4.72 30.49
CA ALA A 372 4.53 -4.82 29.38
C ALA A 372 5.23 -6.19 29.40
N GLY A 373 4.86 -7.07 28.46
CA GLY A 373 5.33 -8.45 28.41
C GLY A 373 4.55 -9.42 29.32
N GLY A 374 3.57 -8.93 30.08
CA GLY A 374 2.70 -9.72 30.95
C GLY A 374 1.63 -10.52 30.18
N PRO A 375 0.76 -11.27 30.89
CA PRO A 375 -0.32 -12.02 30.27
C PRO A 375 -1.32 -11.10 29.57
N PHE A 376 -2.05 -11.67 28.62
CA PHE A 376 -3.17 -10.97 28.01
C PHE A 376 -4.30 -10.78 29.01
N VAL A 377 -5.04 -9.68 28.87
CA VAL A 377 -6.26 -9.44 29.66
C VAL A 377 -7.29 -10.55 29.46
N SER A 378 -8.24 -10.66 30.40
CA SER A 378 -9.34 -11.61 30.28
C SER A 378 -10.19 -11.36 29.03
N GLU A 379 -10.84 -12.41 28.53
CA GLU A 379 -11.72 -12.32 27.36
C GLU A 379 -12.85 -11.30 27.59
N GLN A 380 -13.46 -11.31 28.77
CA GLN A 380 -14.49 -10.32 29.14
C GLN A 380 -13.95 -8.89 29.07
N ALA A 381 -12.77 -8.63 29.67
CA ALA A 381 -12.18 -7.30 29.65
C ALA A 381 -11.82 -6.85 28.22
N HIS A 382 -11.43 -7.78 27.34
CA HIS A 382 -11.23 -7.49 25.92
C HIS A 382 -12.55 -7.16 25.22
N MET A 383 -13.61 -7.93 25.44
CA MET A 383 -14.92 -7.71 24.83
C MET A 383 -15.58 -6.40 25.29
N ASP A 384 -15.44 -6.05 26.56
CA ASP A 384 -15.90 -4.77 27.12
C ASP A 384 -15.17 -3.58 26.46
N ARG A 385 -13.87 -3.73 26.20
CA ARG A 385 -13.08 -2.74 25.44
C ARG A 385 -13.56 -2.61 23.99
N MET A 386 -13.82 -3.73 23.31
CA MET A 386 -14.31 -3.70 21.92
C MET A 386 -15.68 -3.04 21.83
N THR A 387 -16.53 -3.28 22.82
CA THR A 387 -17.84 -2.62 22.95
C THR A 387 -17.68 -1.09 23.06
N ALA A 388 -16.85 -0.65 24.01
CA ALA A 388 -16.56 0.77 24.20
C ALA A 388 -15.98 1.44 22.95
N LEU A 389 -15.03 0.77 22.29
CA LEU A 389 -14.31 1.31 21.14
C LEU A 389 -15.18 1.35 19.88
N GLY A 390 -16.05 0.36 19.67
CA GLY A 390 -17.02 0.34 18.56
C GLY A 390 -18.09 1.43 18.72
N ALA A 391 -18.66 1.57 19.92
CA ALA A 391 -19.59 2.65 20.23
C ALA A 391 -18.92 4.03 20.06
N GLY A 392 -17.70 4.19 20.58
CA GLY A 392 -16.88 5.39 20.43
C GLY A 392 -16.57 5.74 18.97
N PHE A 393 -16.20 4.75 18.17
CA PHE A 393 -15.88 4.96 16.76
C PHE A 393 -17.10 5.44 15.97
N SER A 394 -18.28 4.89 16.25
CA SER A 394 -19.54 5.31 15.66
C SER A 394 -19.91 6.73 16.09
N ALA A 395 -19.75 7.05 17.38
CA ALA A 395 -19.98 8.38 17.92
C ALA A 395 -19.00 9.44 17.36
N LEU A 396 -17.82 9.03 16.90
CA LEU A 396 -16.84 9.92 16.26
C LEU A 396 -17.15 10.17 14.78
N THR A 397 -17.45 9.10 14.04
CA THR A 397 -17.49 9.09 12.58
C THR A 397 -18.88 9.41 12.00
N LEU A 398 -19.96 9.19 12.75
CA LEU A 398 -21.33 9.51 12.30
C LEU A 398 -21.77 10.88 12.79
N ARG A 399 -21.02 11.92 12.43
CA ARG A 399 -21.28 13.31 12.85
C ARG A 399 -21.68 14.19 11.67
N ASN A 400 -22.75 14.94 11.86
CA ASN A 400 -23.25 15.83 10.81
C ASN A 400 -22.56 17.20 10.89
N PHE A 401 -21.65 17.45 9.93
CA PHE A 401 -20.99 18.73 9.74
C PHE A 401 -21.62 19.59 8.64
N GLY A 402 -22.65 19.10 7.94
CA GLY A 402 -23.25 19.77 6.77
C GLY A 402 -23.92 21.11 7.09
N LYS A 403 -24.23 21.38 8.35
CA LYS A 403 -24.77 22.67 8.82
C LYS A 403 -23.70 23.63 9.36
N THR A 404 -22.42 23.26 9.27
CA THR A 404 -21.30 24.03 9.83
C THR A 404 -20.30 24.35 8.73
N GLN A 405 -19.60 25.49 8.83
CA GLN A 405 -18.48 25.81 7.94
C GLN A 405 -17.20 25.02 8.28
N ARG A 406 -17.23 24.20 9.32
CA ARG A 406 -16.07 23.43 9.78
C ARG A 406 -15.94 22.15 8.98
N ARG A 407 -14.69 21.78 8.67
CA ARG A 407 -14.39 20.50 8.04
C ARG A 407 -14.61 19.36 9.04
N ASN A 408 -15.25 18.28 8.60
CA ASN A 408 -15.40 17.08 9.41
C ASN A 408 -14.03 16.40 9.62
N PRO A 409 -13.51 16.30 10.86
CA PRO A 409 -12.24 15.65 11.13
C PRO A 409 -12.29 14.12 10.98
N PHE A 410 -13.48 13.52 11.05
CA PHE A 410 -13.72 12.08 10.94
C PHE A 410 -14.87 11.84 9.95
N PRO A 411 -14.61 11.91 8.63
CA PRO A 411 -15.64 11.74 7.62
C PRO A 411 -16.45 10.46 7.78
N ASN A 412 -17.75 10.52 7.50
CA ASN A 412 -18.66 9.39 7.64
C ASN A 412 -18.27 8.18 6.76
N THR A 413 -17.50 8.42 5.70
CA THR A 413 -16.92 7.36 4.87
C THR A 413 -16.02 6.42 5.68
N MET A 414 -15.37 6.90 6.75
CA MET A 414 -14.57 6.04 7.64
C MET A 414 -15.44 4.97 8.32
N PHE A 415 -16.64 5.35 8.78
CA PHE A 415 -17.60 4.41 9.35
C PHE A 415 -17.98 3.32 8.34
N TRP A 416 -18.35 3.77 7.12
CA TRP A 416 -18.75 2.89 6.03
C TRP A 416 -17.62 1.90 5.68
N THR A 417 -16.41 2.40 5.46
CA THR A 417 -15.26 1.55 5.09
C THR A 417 -14.92 0.55 6.20
N SER A 418 -15.00 0.95 7.48
CA SER A 418 -14.79 0.02 8.59
C SER A 418 -15.84 -1.10 8.62
N LEU A 419 -17.11 -0.78 8.44
CA LEU A 419 -18.16 -1.81 8.34
C LEU A 419 -17.94 -2.72 7.14
N GLN A 420 -17.69 -2.15 5.96
CA GLN A 420 -17.40 -2.92 4.76
C GLN A 420 -16.25 -3.90 4.99
N ARG A 421 -15.14 -3.46 5.61
CA ARG A 421 -13.98 -4.30 5.90
C ARG A 421 -14.33 -5.45 6.84
N ILE A 422 -15.06 -5.19 7.92
CA ILE A 422 -15.48 -6.23 8.87
C ILE A 422 -16.40 -7.24 8.17
N LEU A 423 -17.36 -6.78 7.37
CA LEU A 423 -18.32 -7.63 6.65
C LEU A 423 -17.68 -8.41 5.49
N SER A 424 -16.52 -7.97 4.99
CA SER A 424 -15.77 -8.67 3.95
C SER A 424 -14.91 -9.82 4.50
N ILE A 425 -14.81 -9.97 5.83
CA ILE A 425 -14.07 -11.09 6.44
C ILE A 425 -14.85 -12.39 6.19
N PRO A 426 -14.20 -13.47 5.70
CA PRO A 426 -14.86 -14.76 5.53
C PRO A 426 -15.50 -15.25 6.84
N PRO A 427 -16.75 -15.76 6.83
CA PRO A 427 -17.44 -16.20 8.05
C PRO A 427 -16.69 -17.25 8.88
N ALA A 428 -15.85 -18.08 8.24
CA ALA A 428 -15.00 -19.07 8.91
C ALA A 428 -13.85 -18.45 9.71
N GLU A 429 -13.35 -17.28 9.29
CA GLU A 429 -12.23 -16.58 9.92
C GLU A 429 -12.70 -15.54 10.94
N MET A 430 -13.99 -15.22 10.95
CA MET A 430 -14.58 -14.24 11.86
C MET A 430 -14.55 -14.74 13.32
N GLN A 431 -14.13 -13.84 14.21
CA GLN A 431 -14.04 -14.05 15.65
C GLN A 431 -15.08 -13.19 16.38
N ASP A 432 -15.41 -13.60 17.60
CA ASP A 432 -16.32 -12.89 18.50
C ASP A 432 -15.90 -11.43 18.75
N THR A 433 -14.59 -11.13 18.69
CA THR A 433 -14.07 -9.75 18.76
C THR A 433 -14.68 -8.84 17.67
N GLN A 434 -14.75 -9.29 16.42
CA GLN A 434 -15.30 -8.47 15.33
C GLN A 434 -16.82 -8.39 15.41
N ILE A 435 -17.48 -9.46 15.84
CA ILE A 435 -18.94 -9.52 15.98
C ILE A 435 -19.40 -8.59 17.11
N SER A 436 -18.69 -8.59 18.25
CA SER A 436 -18.92 -7.68 19.37
C SER A 436 -18.70 -6.22 18.96
N LEU A 437 -17.61 -5.94 18.25
CA LEU A 437 -17.32 -4.63 17.70
C LEU A 437 -18.42 -4.15 16.74
N LEU A 438 -18.86 -5.02 15.82
CA LEU A 438 -19.95 -4.76 14.88
C LEU A 438 -21.28 -4.47 15.60
N HIS A 439 -21.64 -5.30 16.59
CA HIS A 439 -22.81 -5.07 17.43
C HIS A 439 -22.75 -3.70 18.11
N ALA A 440 -21.63 -3.35 18.73
CA ALA A 440 -21.47 -2.08 19.42
C ALA A 440 -21.49 -0.88 18.48
N MET A 441 -20.95 -1.02 17.27
CA MET A 441 -21.03 0.03 16.24
C MET A 441 -22.46 0.30 15.80
N LEU A 442 -23.27 -0.75 15.65
CA LEU A 442 -24.63 -0.65 15.11
C LEU A 442 -25.66 -0.26 16.18
N ARG A 443 -25.56 -0.79 17.40
CA ARG A 443 -26.61 -0.69 18.45
C ARG A 443 -27.18 0.72 18.64
N GLY A 444 -26.34 1.74 18.67
CA GLY A 444 -26.73 3.14 18.92
C GLY A 444 -26.66 4.06 17.71
N SER A 445 -26.55 3.53 16.48
CA SER A 445 -26.26 4.32 15.29
C SER A 445 -27.28 4.19 14.15
N SER A 446 -28.34 3.39 14.31
CA SER A 446 -29.32 3.11 13.24
C SER A 446 -29.89 4.36 12.57
N GLU A 447 -30.40 5.33 13.34
CA GLU A 447 -30.93 6.60 12.81
C GLU A 447 -29.88 7.35 12.00
N ARG A 448 -28.66 7.48 12.53
CA ARG A 448 -27.56 8.17 11.85
C ARG A 448 -27.13 7.46 10.57
N ILE A 449 -27.14 6.13 10.57
CA ILE A 449 -26.84 5.33 9.37
C ILE A 449 -27.87 5.61 8.28
N LEU A 450 -29.15 5.65 8.63
CA LEU A 450 -30.22 5.96 7.69
C LEU A 450 -30.15 7.42 7.21
N ASP A 451 -29.86 8.36 8.09
CA ASP A 451 -29.72 9.78 7.74
C ASP A 451 -28.58 10.03 6.75
N PHE A 452 -27.44 9.34 6.90
CA PHE A 452 -26.28 9.55 6.04
C PHE A 452 -26.24 8.67 4.80
N PHE A 453 -26.73 7.43 4.88
CA PHE A 453 -26.58 6.42 3.81
C PHE A 453 -27.91 5.94 3.22
N GLY A 454 -29.05 6.38 3.76
CA GLY A 454 -30.38 6.06 3.25
C GLY A 454 -30.63 4.56 3.07
N HIS A 455 -31.19 4.18 1.92
CA HIS A 455 -31.51 2.80 1.58
C HIS A 455 -30.27 1.88 1.52
N ILE A 456 -29.12 2.42 1.12
CA ILE A 456 -27.88 1.64 1.07
C ILE A 456 -27.39 1.33 2.50
N GLY A 457 -27.60 2.26 3.44
CA GLY A 457 -27.40 2.01 4.87
C GLY A 457 -28.33 0.93 5.43
N LEU A 458 -29.58 0.88 4.98
CA LEU A 458 -30.53 -0.17 5.36
C LEU A 458 -30.07 -1.55 4.87
N ALA A 459 -29.63 -1.64 3.61
CA ALA A 459 -29.07 -2.87 3.05
C ALA A 459 -27.82 -3.34 3.80
N LEU A 460 -26.93 -2.41 4.17
CA LEU A 460 -25.76 -2.70 4.99
C LEU A 460 -26.16 -3.27 6.37
N MET A 461 -27.15 -2.66 7.04
CA MET A 461 -27.64 -3.15 8.33
C MET A 461 -28.26 -4.54 8.21
N ARG A 462 -29.03 -4.81 7.14
CA ARG A 462 -29.57 -6.15 6.87
C ARG A 462 -28.45 -7.18 6.68
N MET A 463 -27.44 -6.86 5.88
CA MET A 463 -26.29 -7.75 5.67
C MET A 463 -25.55 -8.04 6.99
N ALA A 464 -25.39 -7.03 7.84
CA ALA A 464 -24.70 -7.16 9.12
C ALA A 464 -25.50 -7.91 10.21
N ILE A 465 -26.83 -7.71 10.27
CA ILE A 465 -27.67 -8.17 11.39
C ILE A 465 -28.44 -9.46 11.05
N ILE A 466 -28.71 -9.71 9.76
CA ILE A 466 -29.49 -10.88 9.31
C ILE A 466 -28.59 -11.87 8.59
N ASP A 467 -27.95 -11.44 7.50
CA ASP A 467 -27.25 -12.37 6.59
C ASP A 467 -25.96 -12.90 7.24
N LEU A 468 -25.15 -12.03 7.84
CA LEU A 468 -23.91 -12.43 8.50
C LEU A 468 -24.16 -13.41 9.66
N PRO A 469 -25.03 -13.14 10.64
CA PRO A 469 -25.27 -14.07 11.75
C PRO A 469 -25.85 -15.43 11.32
N ALA A 470 -26.53 -15.48 10.17
CA ALA A 470 -27.00 -16.73 9.56
C ALA A 470 -25.86 -17.51 8.89
N ALA A 471 -24.89 -16.82 8.28
CA ALA A 471 -23.74 -17.42 7.62
C ALA A 471 -22.63 -17.88 8.58
N LEU A 472 -22.63 -17.42 9.84
CA LEU A 472 -21.59 -17.75 10.81
C LEU A 472 -21.70 -19.22 11.29
N PRO A 473 -20.58 -19.98 11.30
CA PRO A 473 -20.58 -21.39 11.68
C PRO A 473 -20.79 -21.61 13.18
N ARG A 474 -20.37 -20.65 14.01
CA ARG A 474 -20.49 -20.70 15.47
C ARG A 474 -21.57 -19.73 15.93
N GLN A 475 -22.53 -20.23 16.71
CA GLN A 475 -23.65 -19.45 17.25
C GLN A 475 -23.37 -19.08 18.71
N THR A 476 -22.44 -18.14 18.92
CA THR A 476 -22.05 -17.68 20.26
C THR A 476 -23.05 -16.69 20.86
N MET A 477 -22.90 -16.35 22.14
CA MET A 477 -23.73 -15.32 22.78
C MET A 477 -23.61 -13.97 22.06
N THR A 478 -22.42 -13.61 21.58
CA THR A 478 -22.16 -12.39 20.81
C THR A 478 -22.94 -12.37 19.50
N VAL A 479 -23.02 -13.50 18.80
CA VAL A 479 -23.83 -13.64 17.57
C VAL A 479 -25.32 -13.45 17.87
N ASN A 480 -25.81 -14.00 18.98
CA ASN A 480 -27.20 -13.82 19.38
C ASN A 480 -27.51 -12.35 19.75
N GLN A 481 -26.59 -11.66 20.43
CA GLN A 481 -26.72 -10.22 20.70
C GLN A 481 -26.80 -9.39 19.41
N LEU A 482 -26.04 -9.76 18.38
CA LEU A 482 -26.12 -9.12 17.07
C LEU A 482 -27.50 -9.36 16.41
N LYS A 483 -28.04 -10.58 16.45
CA LYS A 483 -29.38 -10.91 15.94
C LYS A 483 -30.50 -10.13 16.65
N LEU A 484 -30.40 -9.97 17.96
CA LEU A 484 -31.35 -9.21 18.79
C LEU A 484 -31.45 -7.73 18.40
N LEU A 485 -30.48 -7.18 17.65
CA LEU A 485 -30.61 -5.82 17.12
C LEU A 485 -31.77 -5.67 16.14
N LYS A 486 -32.16 -6.74 15.43
CA LYS A 486 -33.34 -6.71 14.55
C LYS A 486 -34.60 -6.33 15.30
N GLU A 487 -34.86 -7.02 16.42
CA GLU A 487 -36.02 -6.76 17.27
C GLU A 487 -35.91 -5.40 17.97
N THR A 488 -34.71 -5.05 18.41
CA THR A 488 -34.43 -3.75 19.03
C THR A 488 -34.76 -2.60 18.07
N TYR A 489 -34.38 -2.72 16.80
CA TYR A 489 -34.66 -1.69 15.79
C TYR A 489 -36.14 -1.63 15.40
N ALA A 490 -36.81 -2.78 15.30
CA ALA A 490 -38.24 -2.81 15.03
C ALA A 490 -39.03 -2.17 16.18
N ARG A 491 -38.70 -2.49 17.43
CA ARG A 491 -39.42 -2.03 18.62
C ARG A 491 -39.09 -0.59 19.00
N ASP A 492 -37.81 -0.24 19.07
CA ASP A 492 -37.35 1.01 19.69
C ASP A 492 -37.13 2.13 18.66
N ARG A 493 -36.99 1.79 17.37
CA ARG A 493 -36.62 2.74 16.31
C ARG A 493 -37.54 2.73 15.09
N ASN A 494 -38.57 1.88 15.07
CA ASN A 494 -39.47 1.67 13.92
C ASN A 494 -38.73 1.38 12.60
N VAL A 495 -37.57 0.73 12.69
CA VAL A 495 -36.78 0.32 11.51
C VAL A 495 -36.96 -1.18 11.30
N LEU A 496 -37.51 -1.55 10.13
CA LEU A 496 -37.69 -2.94 9.73
C LEU A 496 -36.53 -3.38 8.82
N LEU A 497 -35.82 -4.44 9.21
CA LEU A 497 -34.70 -5.04 8.49
C LEU A 497 -35.07 -6.35 7.78
#